data_AF-A0A075HYI0-F1
#
_entry.id   AF-A0A075HYI0-F1
#
_cell.length_a   1.000
_cell.length_b   1.000
_cell.length_c   1.000
_cell.angle_alpha   90.00
_cell.angle_beta   90.00
_cell.angle_gamma   90.00
#
_symmetry.space_group_name_H-M   'P 1'
#
loop_
_entity.id
_entity.type
_entity.pdbx_description
1 polymer ?
#
loop_
_entity_poly.entity_id
_entity_poly.type
_entity_poly.pdbx_seq_one_letter_code
_entity_poly.pdbx_strand_id
1 'polypeptide(L)'
;MQLLRIKPTKSASGISVISVMTKPYNCPHGVCIFCPGGEKVGTPQSYLPTEPATMRALEAEYDPERQIENRFKQLKSIGHYIDKVELLIIGGTFMNLPFEYQESFVKSCYDALNGVKSENLAQAKKLAEKSSIKNVGLSVETKPDWCKQKHIDLALDFGVTRIEIGIQTLSDEIFRKTNRGHTLLDVEESFQISKDAGYKIVAHMMPGLPGSNLKKDFDDFITLFNDQKYKPDMLKIYPTLVVPGTGLYKMYQEGEFNAYTTEEVIDLLAKVKKKFLHG
;
A
#
# COMPACT_ATOMS: atom_id res chain seq x y z
N MET A 1 28.37 31.04 -14.72
CA MET A 1 27.98 30.29 -13.50
C MET A 1 26.54 29.85 -13.66
N GLN A 2 26.33 28.65 -14.22
CA GLN A 2 25.00 28.11 -14.49
C GLN A 2 24.39 27.71 -13.14
N LEU A 3 23.51 28.56 -12.60
CA LEU A 3 22.80 28.30 -11.35
C LEU A 3 22.02 26.98 -11.51
N LEU A 4 22.47 25.94 -10.80
CA LEU A 4 21.72 24.71 -10.61
C LEU A 4 20.39 25.09 -9.95
N ARG A 5 19.34 25.24 -10.76
CA ARG A 5 17.98 25.46 -10.25
C ARG A 5 17.53 24.16 -9.58
N ILE A 6 17.53 24.15 -8.25
CA ILE A 6 16.85 23.13 -7.46
C ILE A 6 15.40 23.09 -7.96
N LYS A 7 14.97 21.93 -8.45
CA LYS A 7 13.58 21.72 -8.86
C LYS A 7 12.70 22.06 -7.63
N PRO A 8 11.63 22.86 -7.75
CA PRO A 8 10.79 23.19 -6.60
C PRO A 8 10.41 21.91 -5.86
N THR A 9 10.95 21.74 -4.65
CA THR A 9 10.86 20.49 -3.91
C THR A 9 9.41 20.23 -3.54
N LYS A 10 8.81 19.16 -4.10
CA LYS A 10 7.49 18.67 -3.65
C LYS A 10 7.51 18.15 -2.21
N SER A 11 8.67 18.04 -1.57
CA SER A 11 8.84 17.68 -0.16
C SER A 11 8.90 18.94 0.71
N ALA A 12 7.80 19.69 0.78
CA ALA A 12 7.68 20.80 1.73
C ALA A 12 7.61 20.34 3.20
N SER A 13 7.33 19.05 3.46
CA SER A 13 7.16 18.48 4.81
C SER A 13 8.47 18.08 5.51
N GLY A 14 9.60 18.08 4.79
CA GLY A 14 10.88 17.59 5.33
C GLY A 14 10.97 16.07 5.55
N ILE A 15 9.96 15.28 5.13
CA ILE A 15 9.99 13.81 5.23
C ILE A 15 10.09 13.22 3.81
N SER A 16 11.09 12.37 3.58
CA SER A 16 11.24 11.62 2.34
C SER A 16 10.53 10.26 2.43
N VAL A 17 9.48 10.06 1.64
CA VAL A 17 8.82 8.75 1.56
C VAL A 17 9.64 7.81 0.68
N ILE A 18 10.01 6.65 1.24
CA ILE A 18 10.82 5.62 0.60
C ILE A 18 9.98 4.35 0.53
N SER A 19 9.48 4.04 -0.68
CA SER A 19 8.73 2.82 -0.91
C SER A 19 9.66 1.68 -1.29
N VAL A 20 9.50 0.54 -0.63
CA VAL A 20 10.22 -0.72 -0.90
C VAL A 20 9.22 -1.83 -1.18
N MET A 21 9.49 -2.65 -2.20
CA MET A 21 8.66 -3.79 -2.55
C MET A 21 9.26 -5.08 -2.01
N THR A 22 8.39 -5.94 -1.52
CA THR A 22 8.75 -7.32 -1.19
C THR A 22 8.90 -8.15 -2.47
N LYS A 23 9.55 -9.31 -2.37
CA LYS A 23 9.54 -10.28 -3.46
C LYS A 23 8.11 -10.66 -3.86
N PRO A 24 7.88 -11.04 -5.13
CA PRO A 24 6.61 -11.61 -5.56
C PRO A 24 6.25 -12.82 -4.70
N TYR A 25 5.00 -12.85 -4.24
CA TYR A 25 4.48 -13.95 -3.44
C TYR A 25 2.98 -14.07 -3.65
N ASN A 26 2.53 -15.27 -4.01
CA ASN A 26 1.15 -15.49 -4.38
C ASN A 26 0.19 -15.29 -3.19
N CYS A 27 -0.97 -14.73 -3.49
CA CYS A 27 -2.10 -14.68 -2.58
C CYS A 27 -2.68 -16.11 -2.38
N PRO A 28 -3.02 -16.52 -1.13
CA PRO A 28 -3.49 -17.88 -0.86
C PRO A 28 -4.83 -18.25 -1.54
N HIS A 29 -5.68 -17.25 -1.79
CA HIS A 29 -6.97 -17.43 -2.48
C HIS A 29 -6.84 -17.42 -4.01
N GLY A 30 -5.62 -17.39 -4.54
CA GLY A 30 -5.36 -17.18 -5.96
C GLY A 30 -5.33 -15.70 -6.34
N VAL A 31 -5.84 -15.37 -7.52
CA VAL A 31 -5.71 -14.03 -8.13
C VAL A 31 -7.08 -13.35 -8.16
N CYS A 32 -7.15 -12.10 -7.67
CA CYS A 32 -8.33 -11.26 -7.86
C CYS A 32 -8.47 -10.88 -9.34
N ILE A 33 -9.68 -10.79 -9.86
CA ILE A 33 -9.90 -10.60 -11.31
C ILE A 33 -9.27 -9.33 -11.89
N PHE A 34 -9.04 -8.31 -11.06
CA PHE A 34 -8.47 -7.02 -11.46
C PHE A 34 -6.96 -6.88 -11.18
N CYS A 35 -6.34 -7.85 -10.50
CA CYS A 35 -4.91 -7.78 -10.16
C CYS A 35 -4.04 -8.14 -11.38
N PRO A 36 -3.12 -7.28 -11.84
CA PRO A 36 -2.35 -7.50 -13.06
C PRO A 36 -1.01 -8.22 -12.88
N GLY A 37 -0.49 -8.28 -11.65
CA GLY A 37 0.84 -8.80 -11.35
C GLY A 37 0.86 -10.25 -10.88
N GLY A 38 1.83 -10.55 -10.02
CA GLY A 38 2.03 -11.86 -9.40
C GLY A 38 3.32 -12.53 -9.86
N GLU A 39 3.62 -13.70 -9.31
CA GLU A 39 4.88 -14.42 -9.56
C GLU A 39 5.13 -14.68 -11.05
N LYS A 40 4.08 -14.94 -11.83
CA LYS A 40 4.17 -15.15 -13.29
C LYS A 40 4.71 -13.93 -14.05
N VAL A 41 4.43 -12.73 -13.54
CA VAL A 41 4.89 -11.45 -14.10
C VAL A 41 6.20 -10.99 -13.43
N GLY A 42 6.56 -11.63 -12.31
CA GLY A 42 7.72 -11.25 -11.51
C GLY A 42 7.48 -10.00 -10.67
N THR A 43 6.23 -9.64 -10.35
CA THR A 43 5.86 -8.47 -9.54
C THR A 43 4.94 -8.85 -8.38
N PRO A 44 4.83 -8.02 -7.31
CA PRO A 44 3.75 -8.20 -6.33
C PRO A 44 2.37 -8.17 -7.01
N GLN A 45 1.39 -8.87 -6.42
CA GLN A 45 0.14 -9.25 -7.09
C GLN A 45 -0.64 -8.08 -7.71
N SER A 46 -0.64 -6.92 -7.06
CA SER A 46 -1.42 -5.75 -7.48
C SER A 46 -0.64 -4.78 -8.39
N TYR A 47 0.61 -5.06 -8.72
CA TYR A 47 1.54 -4.08 -9.28
C TYR A 47 1.98 -4.44 -10.71
N LEU A 48 2.10 -3.42 -11.56
CA LEU A 48 2.63 -3.55 -12.92
C LEU A 48 4.16 -3.37 -12.97
N PRO A 49 4.87 -4.06 -13.89
CA PRO A 49 6.32 -3.95 -14.01
C PRO A 49 6.77 -2.56 -14.50
N THR A 50 5.89 -1.81 -15.16
CA THR A 50 6.17 -0.47 -15.69
C THR A 50 6.02 0.65 -14.67
N GLU A 51 5.53 0.34 -13.47
CA GLU A 51 5.40 1.34 -12.41
C GLU A 51 6.78 1.72 -11.85
N PRO A 52 7.06 3.01 -11.57
CA PRO A 52 8.39 3.43 -11.13
C PRO A 52 8.92 2.72 -9.89
N ALA A 53 8.06 2.40 -8.93
CA ALA A 53 8.46 1.66 -7.72
C ALA A 53 8.81 0.20 -8.04
N THR A 54 8.00 -0.45 -8.88
CA THR A 54 8.24 -1.82 -9.35
C THR A 54 9.51 -1.93 -10.18
N MET A 55 9.75 -1.01 -11.13
CA MET A 55 10.98 -1.01 -11.92
C MET A 55 12.23 -0.96 -11.05
N ARG A 56 12.24 -0.08 -10.03
CA ARG A 56 13.37 0.00 -9.08
C ARG A 56 13.52 -1.27 -8.25
N ALA A 57 12.41 -1.89 -7.84
CA ALA A 57 12.44 -3.13 -7.11
C ALA A 57 12.99 -4.28 -7.96
N LEU A 58 12.60 -4.36 -9.24
CA LEU A 58 13.12 -5.31 -10.22
C LEU A 58 14.64 -5.13 -10.44
N GLU A 59 15.09 -3.90 -10.66
CA GLU A 59 16.52 -3.57 -10.79
C GLU A 59 17.34 -3.95 -9.54
N ALA A 60 16.71 -3.87 -8.37
CA ALA A 60 17.31 -4.24 -7.10
C ALA A 60 17.09 -5.72 -6.73
N GLU A 61 16.46 -6.53 -7.59
CA GLU A 61 16.12 -7.93 -7.34
C GLU A 61 15.30 -8.14 -6.04
N TYR A 62 14.45 -7.17 -5.70
CA TYR A 62 13.68 -7.11 -4.45
C TYR A 62 14.51 -7.10 -3.16
N ASP A 63 15.81 -6.83 -3.25
CA ASP A 63 16.66 -6.63 -2.07
C ASP A 63 16.32 -5.28 -1.40
N PRO A 64 15.94 -5.28 -0.11
CA PRO A 64 15.51 -4.06 0.57
C PRO A 64 16.61 -3.01 0.69
N GLU A 65 17.87 -3.41 0.88
CA GLU A 65 18.98 -2.47 1.05
C GLU A 65 19.30 -1.76 -0.26
N ARG A 66 19.46 -2.52 -1.35
CA ARG A 66 19.67 -1.97 -2.69
C ARG A 66 18.53 -1.04 -3.10
N GLN A 67 17.28 -1.38 -2.78
CA GLN A 67 16.13 -0.50 -3.06
C GLN A 67 16.26 0.86 -2.34
N ILE A 68 16.61 0.85 -1.05
CA ILE A 68 16.78 2.07 -0.24
C ILE A 68 17.99 2.87 -0.70
N GLU A 69 19.14 2.22 -0.90
CA GLU A 69 20.37 2.87 -1.35
C GLU A 69 20.21 3.53 -2.72
N ASN A 70 19.59 2.83 -3.68
CA ASN A 70 19.30 3.38 -5.01
C ASN A 70 18.37 4.58 -4.91
N ARG A 71 17.35 4.51 -4.04
CA ARG A 71 16.44 5.63 -3.80
C ARG A 71 17.16 6.82 -3.15
N PHE A 72 18.07 6.58 -2.22
CA PHE A 72 18.90 7.64 -1.61
C PHE A 72 19.83 8.29 -2.63
N LYS A 73 20.51 7.52 -3.48
CA LYS A 73 21.35 8.04 -4.57
C LYS A 73 20.52 8.92 -5.51
N GLN A 74 19.33 8.46 -5.90
CA GLN A 74 18.42 9.21 -6.76
C GLN A 74 17.97 10.52 -6.11
N LEU A 75 17.53 10.49 -4.85
CA LEU A 75 17.05 11.68 -4.16
C LEU A 75 18.18 12.71 -3.95
N LYS A 76 19.38 12.25 -3.58
CA LYS A 76 20.57 13.12 -3.44
C LYS A 76 20.97 13.75 -4.78
N SER A 77 20.91 13.01 -5.90
CA SER A 77 21.29 13.53 -7.22
C SER A 77 20.36 14.64 -7.73
N ILE A 78 19.10 14.67 -7.26
CA ILE A 78 18.15 15.75 -7.54
C ILE A 78 18.10 16.82 -6.44
N GLY A 79 19.05 16.81 -5.50
CA GLY A 79 19.24 17.85 -4.49
C GLY A 79 18.37 17.75 -3.24
N HIS A 80 17.75 16.58 -2.97
CA HIS A 80 17.01 16.38 -1.73
C HIS A 80 17.98 16.05 -0.57
N TYR A 81 17.80 16.76 0.55
CA TYR A 81 18.41 16.40 1.83
C TYR A 81 17.57 15.34 2.53
N ILE A 82 18.21 14.31 3.07
CA ILE A 82 17.54 13.13 3.65
C ILE A 82 18.02 12.96 5.09
N ASP A 83 17.23 13.47 6.02
CA ASP A 83 17.42 13.34 7.48
C ASP A 83 16.22 12.63 8.15
N LYS A 84 15.02 12.74 7.56
CA LYS A 84 13.81 12.04 7.99
C LYS A 84 13.20 11.26 6.83
N VAL A 85 12.89 10.00 7.09
CA VAL A 85 12.25 9.10 6.14
C VAL A 85 11.00 8.48 6.73
N GLU A 86 10.03 8.21 5.86
CA GLU A 86 8.95 7.27 6.16
C GLU A 86 9.11 6.09 5.19
N LEU A 87 9.32 4.89 5.75
CA LEU A 87 9.34 3.66 4.97
C LEU A 87 7.91 3.23 4.67
N LEU A 88 7.68 2.79 3.44
CA LEU A 88 6.43 2.18 3.02
C LEU A 88 6.73 0.84 2.33
N ILE A 89 6.38 -0.26 2.99
CA ILE A 89 6.48 -1.60 2.43
C ILE A 89 5.21 -1.86 1.61
N ILE A 90 5.37 -1.95 0.29
CA ILE A 90 4.26 -2.13 -0.66
C ILE A 90 4.29 -3.52 -1.29
N GLY A 91 3.11 -3.96 -1.72
CA GLY A 91 2.89 -5.26 -2.36
C GLY A 91 1.57 -5.92 -1.95
N GLY A 92 1.02 -5.55 -0.80
CA GLY A 92 -0.26 -6.02 -0.28
C GLY A 92 -0.26 -7.43 0.33
N THR A 93 0.84 -8.18 0.19
CA THR A 93 0.99 -9.56 0.69
C THR A 93 2.12 -9.71 1.71
N PHE A 94 2.71 -8.60 2.21
CA PHE A 94 3.83 -8.67 3.15
C PHE A 94 3.49 -9.49 4.40
N MET A 95 2.33 -9.26 5.00
CA MET A 95 1.89 -9.97 6.21
C MET A 95 1.57 -11.47 5.97
N ASN A 96 1.48 -11.90 4.71
CA ASN A 96 1.30 -13.31 4.30
C ASN A 96 2.64 -14.03 4.03
N LEU A 97 3.76 -13.31 3.94
CA LEU A 97 5.07 -13.94 3.75
C LEU A 97 5.49 -14.75 4.98
N PRO A 98 6.43 -15.71 4.86
CA PRO A 98 7.01 -16.37 6.03
C PRO A 98 7.63 -15.36 7.01
N PHE A 99 7.48 -15.61 8.31
CA PHE A 99 7.96 -14.72 9.37
C PHE A 99 9.45 -14.39 9.23
N GLU A 100 10.28 -15.38 8.92
CA GLU A 100 11.72 -15.22 8.76
C GLU A 100 12.07 -14.25 7.63
N TYR A 101 11.28 -14.26 6.55
CA TYR A 101 11.43 -13.30 5.46
C TYR A 101 10.98 -11.91 5.90
N GLN A 102 9.83 -11.80 6.59
CA GLN A 102 9.32 -10.51 7.07
C GLN A 102 10.33 -9.82 8.01
N GLU A 103 10.82 -10.55 9.01
CA GLU A 103 11.78 -10.05 10.00
C GLU A 103 13.10 -9.65 9.33
N SER A 104 13.66 -10.51 8.47
CA SER A 104 14.90 -10.23 7.75
C SER A 104 14.77 -9.03 6.79
N PHE A 105 13.62 -8.88 6.14
CA PHE A 105 13.34 -7.77 5.24
C PHE A 105 13.28 -6.43 5.99
N VAL A 106 12.53 -6.39 7.10
CA VAL A 106 12.43 -5.19 7.95
C VAL A 106 13.77 -4.84 8.59
N LYS A 107 14.50 -5.83 9.10
CA LYS A 107 15.85 -5.65 9.64
C LYS A 107 16.78 -5.03 8.59
N SER A 108 16.79 -5.58 7.39
CA SER A 108 17.62 -5.06 6.28
C SER A 108 17.23 -3.63 5.90
N CYS A 109 15.94 -3.28 5.96
CA CYS A 109 15.52 -1.89 5.79
C CYS A 109 16.12 -0.97 6.86
N TYR A 110 16.09 -1.36 8.13
CA TYR A 110 16.73 -0.59 9.20
C TYR A 110 18.24 -0.49 9.01
N ASP A 111 18.92 -1.59 8.67
CA ASP A 111 20.37 -1.61 8.44
C ASP A 111 20.78 -0.65 7.31
N ALA A 112 20.01 -0.60 6.22
CA ALA A 112 20.23 0.35 5.12
C ALA A 112 20.05 1.82 5.55
N LEU A 113 19.08 2.10 6.42
CA LEU A 113 18.88 3.43 6.99
C LEU A 113 19.97 3.81 8.01
N ASN A 114 20.47 2.84 8.76
CA ASN A 114 21.51 3.02 9.76
C ASN A 114 22.90 3.14 9.13
N GLY A 115 23.10 2.58 7.94
CA GLY A 115 24.39 2.47 7.27
C GLY A 115 25.33 1.45 7.92
N VAL A 116 24.82 0.59 8.80
CA VAL A 116 25.57 -0.45 9.51
C VAL A 116 24.73 -1.72 9.62
N LYS A 117 25.40 -2.87 9.57
CA LYS A 117 24.75 -4.18 9.73
C LYS A 117 24.48 -4.47 11.20
N SER A 118 23.32 -5.04 11.49
CA SER A 118 22.96 -5.56 12.80
C SER A 118 22.91 -7.10 12.81
N GLU A 119 22.95 -7.71 13.99
CA GLU A 119 22.79 -9.15 14.20
C GLU A 119 21.33 -9.57 14.10
N ASN A 120 20.41 -8.75 14.64
CA ASN A 120 18.98 -9.02 14.69
C ASN A 120 18.16 -7.72 14.60
N LEU A 121 16.85 -7.85 14.40
CA LEU A 121 15.95 -6.72 14.25
C LEU A 121 15.94 -5.79 15.49
N ALA A 122 16.02 -6.36 16.70
CA ALA A 122 16.04 -5.55 17.93
C ALA A 122 17.26 -4.63 17.99
N GLN A 123 18.45 -5.13 17.61
CA GLN A 123 19.65 -4.32 17.50
C GLN A 123 19.52 -3.28 16.37
N ALA A 124 18.95 -3.64 15.22
CA ALA A 124 18.70 -2.71 14.11
C ALA A 124 17.86 -1.50 14.54
N LYS A 125 16.76 -1.76 15.28
CA LYS A 125 15.88 -0.72 15.84
C LYS A 125 16.61 0.18 16.84
N LYS A 126 17.39 -0.42 17.75
CA LYS A 126 18.19 0.34 18.74
C LYS A 126 19.24 1.25 18.08
N LEU A 127 19.86 0.80 16.99
CA LEU A 127 20.77 1.62 16.19
C LEU A 127 20.02 2.75 15.47
N ALA A 128 18.81 2.48 14.98
CA ALA A 128 17.96 3.47 14.30
C ALA A 128 17.60 4.67 15.18
N GLU A 129 17.41 4.46 16.49
CA GLU A 129 17.18 5.56 17.44
C GLU A 129 18.30 6.61 17.43
N LYS A 130 19.54 6.20 17.12
CA LYS A 130 20.74 7.06 17.09
C LYS A 130 21.21 7.42 15.68
N SER A 131 20.62 6.83 14.63
CA SER A 131 20.99 7.09 13.24
C SER A 131 20.82 8.56 12.86
N SER A 132 21.64 9.06 11.93
CA SER A 132 21.51 10.39 11.35
C SER A 132 20.26 10.52 10.45
N ILE A 133 19.84 9.40 9.85
CA ILE A 133 18.58 9.31 9.09
C ILE A 133 17.53 8.68 10.00
N LYS A 134 16.53 9.47 10.40
CA LYS A 134 15.44 9.04 11.28
C LYS A 134 14.31 8.40 10.47
N ASN A 135 14.04 7.13 10.74
CA ASN A 135 12.79 6.52 10.31
C ASN A 135 11.66 6.99 11.22
N VAL A 136 10.86 7.96 10.77
CA VAL A 136 9.79 8.57 11.57
C VAL A 136 8.44 7.88 11.40
N GLY A 137 8.37 6.90 10.50
CA GLY A 137 7.18 6.08 10.30
C GLY A 137 7.50 4.88 9.43
N LEU A 138 6.86 3.76 9.74
CA LEU A 138 6.87 2.57 8.91
C LEU A 138 5.42 2.22 8.57
N SER A 139 5.14 2.11 7.28
CA SER A 139 3.82 1.74 6.75
C SER A 139 3.90 0.39 6.06
N VAL A 140 2.87 -0.44 6.23
CA VAL A 140 2.73 -1.75 5.57
C VAL A 140 1.38 -1.84 4.88
N GLU A 141 1.38 -2.29 3.63
CA GLU A 141 0.17 -2.71 2.92
C GLU A 141 -0.20 -4.16 3.24
N THR A 142 -1.47 -4.41 3.56
CA THR A 142 -2.00 -5.75 3.83
C THR A 142 -3.44 -5.93 3.34
N LYS A 143 -3.90 -7.19 3.30
CA LYS A 143 -5.31 -7.52 3.13
C LYS A 143 -6.02 -7.62 4.50
N PRO A 144 -7.34 -7.38 4.57
CA PRO A 144 -8.12 -7.57 5.80
C PRO A 144 -7.94 -8.95 6.49
N ASP A 145 -7.93 -10.03 5.72
CA ASP A 145 -7.75 -11.41 6.21
C ASP A 145 -6.34 -11.68 6.75
N TRP A 146 -5.36 -10.83 6.41
CA TRP A 146 -3.98 -10.85 6.91
C TRP A 146 -3.68 -9.68 7.87
N CYS A 147 -4.73 -9.20 8.53
CA CYS A 147 -4.71 -8.09 9.47
C CYS A 147 -5.39 -8.46 10.81
N LYS A 148 -5.32 -9.75 11.17
CA LYS A 148 -5.75 -10.31 12.47
C LYS A 148 -4.76 -10.01 13.59
N GLN A 149 -5.16 -10.26 14.85
CA GLN A 149 -4.38 -9.95 16.06
C GLN A 149 -2.89 -10.33 15.95
N LYS A 150 -2.58 -11.58 15.60
CA LYS A 150 -1.20 -12.07 15.45
C LYS A 150 -0.35 -11.26 14.45
N HIS A 151 -0.98 -10.72 13.41
CA HIS A 151 -0.31 -9.92 12.38
C HIS A 151 -0.07 -8.50 12.89
N ILE A 152 -1.04 -7.93 13.61
CA ILE A 152 -0.93 -6.59 14.21
C ILE A 152 0.13 -6.56 15.32
N ASP A 153 0.18 -7.61 16.16
CA ASP A 153 1.22 -7.78 17.18
C ASP A 153 2.61 -7.84 16.52
N LEU A 154 2.75 -8.65 15.46
CA LEU A 154 3.99 -8.76 14.70
C LEU A 154 4.39 -7.41 14.06
N ALA A 155 3.43 -6.65 13.54
CA ALA A 155 3.68 -5.33 12.99
C ALA A 155 4.22 -4.35 14.07
N LEU A 156 3.80 -4.51 15.34
CA LEU A 156 4.32 -3.68 16.44
C LEU A 156 5.79 -4.02 16.72
N ASP A 157 6.13 -5.31 16.68
CA ASP A 157 7.51 -5.78 16.82
C ASP A 157 8.42 -5.23 15.73
N PHE A 158 7.91 -5.09 14.50
CA PHE A 158 8.61 -4.45 13.39
C PHE A 158 8.76 -2.93 13.52
N GLY A 159 7.99 -2.30 14.42
CA GLY A 159 7.94 -0.84 14.58
C GLY A 159 7.08 -0.16 13.52
N VAL A 160 6.08 -0.87 12.98
CA VAL A 160 5.07 -0.28 12.09
C VAL A 160 4.28 0.78 12.87
N THR A 161 3.90 1.84 12.18
CA THR A 161 3.13 2.95 12.75
C THR A 161 1.83 3.22 12.00
N ARG A 162 1.69 2.65 10.79
CA ARG A 162 0.53 2.83 9.92
C ARG A 162 0.25 1.55 9.13
N ILE A 163 -1.00 1.12 9.13
CA ILE A 163 -1.47 -0.04 8.37
C ILE A 163 -2.31 0.45 7.21
N GLU A 164 -2.01 -0.02 6.02
CA GLU A 164 -2.82 0.23 4.85
C GLU A 164 -3.60 -1.01 4.44
N ILE A 165 -4.92 -0.95 4.52
CA ILE A 165 -5.82 -2.09 4.39
C ILE A 165 -6.54 -2.04 3.04
N GLY A 166 -6.28 -3.06 2.22
CA GLY A 166 -6.88 -3.26 0.90
C GLY A 166 -8.35 -3.70 0.93
N ILE A 167 -9.29 -2.86 1.39
CA ILE A 167 -10.72 -3.23 1.50
C ILE A 167 -11.46 -3.19 0.15
N GLN A 168 -11.10 -2.27 -0.73
CA GLN A 168 -11.62 -2.04 -2.07
C GLN A 168 -13.09 -1.59 -2.17
N THR A 169 -14.03 -2.23 -1.48
CA THR A 169 -15.47 -1.91 -1.45
C THR A 169 -16.06 -2.40 -0.13
N LEU A 170 -17.27 -1.97 0.23
CA LEU A 170 -18.00 -2.47 1.39
C LEU A 170 -19.11 -3.45 0.94
N SER A 171 -18.74 -4.49 0.18
CA SER A 171 -19.69 -5.39 -0.46
C SER A 171 -19.19 -6.83 -0.59
N ASP A 172 -19.73 -7.74 0.22
CA ASP A 172 -19.45 -9.17 0.12
C ASP A 172 -19.82 -9.77 -1.25
N GLU A 173 -20.85 -9.23 -1.91
CA GLU A 173 -21.21 -9.65 -3.27
C GLU A 173 -20.10 -9.35 -4.27
N ILE A 174 -19.52 -8.16 -4.20
CA ILE A 174 -18.41 -7.76 -5.08
C ILE A 174 -17.15 -8.54 -4.72
N PHE A 175 -16.90 -8.83 -3.44
CA PHE A 175 -15.78 -9.68 -3.03
C PHE A 175 -15.87 -11.08 -3.65
N ARG A 176 -17.05 -11.69 -3.66
CA ARG A 176 -17.27 -12.98 -4.33
C ARG A 176 -17.08 -12.86 -5.84
N LYS A 177 -17.70 -11.87 -6.47
CA LYS A 177 -17.63 -11.65 -7.92
C LYS A 177 -16.20 -11.37 -8.42
N THR A 178 -15.38 -10.72 -7.59
CA THR A 178 -14.00 -10.36 -7.93
C THR A 178 -12.94 -11.34 -7.45
N ASN A 179 -13.35 -12.44 -6.80
CA ASN A 179 -12.46 -13.38 -6.13
C ASN A 179 -11.46 -12.68 -5.19
N ARG A 180 -11.96 -11.79 -4.32
CA ARG A 180 -11.11 -10.97 -3.42
C ARG A 180 -10.50 -11.76 -2.26
N GLY A 181 -11.18 -12.85 -1.87
CA GLY A 181 -10.73 -13.78 -0.82
C GLY A 181 -10.74 -13.18 0.58
N HIS A 182 -11.72 -12.33 0.92
CA HIS A 182 -12.07 -11.92 2.28
C HIS A 182 -13.54 -11.49 2.33
N THR A 183 -14.05 -11.21 3.53
CA THR A 183 -15.43 -10.77 3.81
C THR A 183 -15.47 -9.38 4.43
N LEU A 184 -16.66 -8.79 4.53
CA LEU A 184 -16.86 -7.56 5.30
C LEU A 184 -16.52 -7.73 6.77
N LEU A 185 -16.76 -8.91 7.35
CA LEU A 185 -16.37 -9.20 8.72
C LEU A 185 -14.84 -9.11 8.89
N ASP A 186 -14.07 -9.61 7.92
CA ASP A 186 -12.61 -9.45 7.94
C ASP A 186 -12.20 -7.98 7.92
N VAL A 187 -12.92 -7.14 7.19
CA VAL A 187 -12.70 -5.69 7.16
C VAL A 187 -13.01 -5.07 8.52
N GLU A 188 -14.19 -5.32 9.08
CA GLU A 188 -14.61 -4.79 10.38
C GLU A 188 -13.61 -5.20 11.49
N GLU A 189 -13.23 -6.48 11.56
CA GLU A 189 -12.25 -6.99 12.52
C GLU A 189 -10.86 -6.34 12.33
N SER A 190 -10.40 -6.22 11.08
CA SER A 190 -9.08 -5.62 10.80
C SER A 190 -9.00 -4.16 11.25
N PHE A 191 -10.08 -3.40 11.11
CA PHE A 191 -10.17 -2.02 11.58
C PHE A 191 -10.20 -1.95 13.09
N GLN A 192 -11.03 -2.76 13.75
CA GLN A 192 -11.14 -2.78 15.21
C GLN A 192 -9.79 -3.11 15.85
N ILE A 193 -9.17 -4.22 15.44
CA ILE A 193 -7.87 -4.67 15.99
C ILE A 193 -6.78 -3.62 15.77
N SER A 194 -6.72 -3.03 14.57
CA SER A 194 -5.71 -2.00 14.26
C SER A 194 -5.90 -0.74 15.09
N LYS A 195 -7.14 -0.29 15.29
CA LYS A 195 -7.46 0.88 16.14
C LYS A 195 -7.11 0.63 17.60
N ASP A 196 -7.49 -0.53 18.13
CA ASP A 196 -7.23 -0.89 19.54
C ASP A 196 -5.73 -0.99 19.83
N ALA A 197 -4.93 -1.38 18.83
CA ALA A 197 -3.46 -1.37 18.90
C ALA A 197 -2.82 0.02 18.67
N GLY A 198 -3.60 1.06 18.38
CA GLY A 198 -3.12 2.43 18.22
C GLY A 198 -2.52 2.77 16.85
N TYR A 199 -2.81 1.97 15.82
CA TYR A 199 -2.33 2.25 14.46
C TYR A 199 -3.12 3.36 13.78
N LYS A 200 -2.41 4.14 12.95
CA LYS A 200 -3.05 4.91 11.87
C LYS A 200 -3.52 3.94 10.78
N ILE A 201 -4.73 4.14 10.28
CA ILE A 201 -5.33 3.28 9.26
C ILE A 201 -5.52 4.04 7.95
N VAL A 202 -5.01 3.47 6.87
CA VAL A 202 -5.29 3.89 5.50
C VAL A 202 -6.23 2.88 4.86
N ALA A 203 -7.43 3.29 4.48
CA ALA A 203 -8.31 2.45 3.68
C ALA A 203 -7.95 2.59 2.19
N HIS A 204 -7.82 1.47 1.47
CA HIS A 204 -7.77 1.49 0.00
C HIS A 204 -9.16 1.19 -0.55
N MET A 205 -9.70 2.10 -1.36
CA MET A 205 -11.01 1.96 -2.01
C MET A 205 -10.85 1.95 -3.53
N MET A 206 -11.63 1.09 -4.20
CA MET A 206 -11.64 0.92 -5.65
C MET A 206 -13.05 1.10 -6.22
N PRO A 207 -13.46 2.32 -6.60
CA PRO A 207 -14.74 2.50 -7.28
C PRO A 207 -14.71 1.85 -8.68
N GLY A 208 -15.86 1.45 -9.18
CA GLY A 208 -16.02 0.86 -10.51
C GLY A 208 -15.64 -0.61 -10.63
N LEU A 209 -15.62 -1.36 -9.52
CA LEU A 209 -15.44 -2.81 -9.57
C LEU A 209 -16.64 -3.51 -10.24
N PRO A 210 -16.45 -4.69 -10.86
CA PRO A 210 -17.55 -5.45 -11.44
C PRO A 210 -18.68 -5.74 -10.44
N GLY A 211 -19.91 -5.38 -10.81
CA GLY A 211 -21.08 -5.46 -9.93
C GLY A 211 -21.33 -4.20 -9.08
N SER A 212 -20.46 -3.19 -9.16
CA SER A 212 -20.75 -1.85 -8.60
C SER A 212 -21.42 -0.92 -9.60
N ASN A 213 -21.82 0.25 -9.11
CA ASN A 213 -22.28 1.40 -9.88
C ASN A 213 -22.00 2.70 -9.11
N LEU A 214 -22.10 3.86 -9.76
CA LEU A 214 -21.75 5.15 -9.16
C LEU A 214 -22.50 5.45 -7.86
N LYS A 215 -23.78 5.05 -7.77
CA LYS A 215 -24.57 5.22 -6.55
C LYS A 215 -24.02 4.33 -5.44
N LYS A 216 -23.75 3.05 -5.72
CA LYS A 216 -23.21 2.11 -4.76
C LYS A 216 -21.83 2.55 -4.26
N ASP A 217 -20.94 2.95 -5.15
CA ASP A 217 -19.60 3.42 -4.77
C ASP A 217 -19.70 4.68 -3.89
N PHE A 218 -20.62 5.61 -4.20
CA PHE A 218 -20.89 6.76 -3.36
C PHE A 218 -21.36 6.33 -1.96
N ASP A 219 -22.36 5.45 -1.87
CA ASP A 219 -22.91 4.94 -0.61
C ASP A 219 -21.84 4.20 0.22
N ASP A 220 -20.97 3.42 -0.42
CA ASP A 220 -19.82 2.75 0.20
C ASP A 220 -18.86 3.78 0.84
N PHE A 221 -18.52 4.86 0.12
CA PHE A 221 -17.71 5.95 0.69
C PHE A 221 -18.42 6.61 1.88
N ILE A 222 -19.69 6.97 1.76
CA ILE A 222 -20.42 7.59 2.86
C ILE A 222 -20.46 6.69 4.11
N THR A 223 -20.66 5.38 3.90
CA THR A 223 -20.65 4.39 4.99
C THR A 223 -19.28 4.30 5.64
N LEU A 224 -18.20 4.24 4.85
CA LEU A 224 -16.81 4.14 5.34
C LEU A 224 -16.45 5.24 6.35
N PHE A 225 -16.97 6.46 6.17
CA PHE A 225 -16.65 7.59 7.05
C PHE A 225 -17.67 7.87 8.15
N ASN A 226 -18.89 7.35 8.04
CA ASN A 226 -19.93 7.60 9.04
C ASN A 226 -20.09 6.45 10.03
N ASP A 227 -19.89 5.21 9.60
CA ASP A 227 -20.00 4.05 10.46
C ASP A 227 -18.75 3.90 11.34
N GLN A 228 -18.96 3.82 12.65
CA GLN A 228 -17.90 3.75 13.67
C GLN A 228 -16.98 2.53 13.49
N LYS A 229 -17.50 1.45 12.88
CA LYS A 229 -16.71 0.25 12.60
C LYS A 229 -15.53 0.53 11.65
N TYR A 230 -15.65 1.52 10.77
CA TYR A 230 -14.62 1.86 9.79
C TYR A 230 -13.87 3.13 10.17
N LYS A 231 -14.28 4.33 9.71
CA LYS A 231 -13.62 5.63 10.01
C LYS A 231 -12.08 5.57 9.96
N PRO A 232 -11.50 5.31 8.77
CA PRO A 232 -10.05 5.33 8.60
C PRO A 232 -9.51 6.76 8.76
N ASP A 233 -8.26 6.89 9.20
CA ASP A 233 -7.56 8.19 9.27
C ASP A 233 -7.22 8.74 7.88
N MET A 234 -7.03 7.85 6.91
CA MET A 234 -6.58 8.17 5.56
C MET A 234 -7.27 7.29 4.52
N LEU A 235 -7.34 7.81 3.29
CA LEU A 235 -7.96 7.12 2.17
C LEU A 235 -7.04 7.17 0.95
N LYS A 236 -6.79 6.01 0.35
CA LYS A 236 -6.24 5.89 -1.00
C LYS A 236 -7.32 5.37 -1.93
N ILE A 237 -7.51 6.08 -3.04
CA ILE A 237 -8.57 5.76 -4.01
C ILE A 237 -7.92 5.32 -5.31
N TYR A 238 -8.31 4.14 -5.79
CA TYR A 238 -7.82 3.51 -6.99
C TYR A 238 -8.99 3.22 -7.92
N PRO A 239 -9.39 4.15 -8.80
CA PRO A 239 -10.41 3.86 -9.80
C PRO A 239 -10.07 2.58 -10.57
N THR A 240 -11.05 1.70 -10.74
CA THR A 240 -10.81 0.39 -11.36
C THR A 240 -10.36 0.56 -12.83
N LEU A 241 -9.23 -0.05 -13.18
CA LEU A 241 -8.65 0.01 -14.53
C LEU A 241 -8.73 -1.36 -15.20
N VAL A 242 -9.03 -1.35 -16.50
CA VAL A 242 -9.01 -2.55 -17.34
C VAL A 242 -7.60 -2.74 -17.89
N VAL A 243 -6.87 -3.72 -17.34
CA VAL A 243 -5.46 -3.95 -17.67
C VAL A 243 -5.29 -5.25 -18.46
N PRO A 244 -4.63 -5.26 -19.63
CA PRO A 244 -4.42 -6.47 -20.42
C PRO A 244 -3.83 -7.64 -19.61
N GLY A 245 -4.34 -8.85 -19.85
CA GLY A 245 -3.90 -10.06 -19.15
C GLY A 245 -4.61 -10.34 -17.81
N THR A 246 -5.51 -9.46 -17.37
CA THR A 246 -6.34 -9.67 -16.17
C THR A 246 -7.65 -10.40 -16.49
N GLY A 247 -8.29 -10.99 -15.48
CA GLY A 247 -9.66 -11.52 -15.61
C GLY A 247 -10.67 -10.42 -15.96
N LEU A 248 -10.45 -9.20 -15.45
CA LEU A 248 -11.26 -8.04 -15.76
C LEU A 248 -11.17 -7.63 -17.24
N TYR A 249 -9.99 -7.74 -17.83
CA TYR A 249 -9.81 -7.49 -19.27
C TYR A 249 -10.59 -8.47 -20.13
N LYS A 250 -10.63 -9.75 -19.74
CA LYS A 250 -11.46 -10.74 -20.43
C LYS A 250 -12.94 -10.37 -20.38
N MET A 251 -13.47 -10.02 -19.20
CA MET A 251 -14.87 -9.57 -19.05
C MET A 251 -15.17 -8.34 -19.90
N TYR A 252 -14.23 -7.39 -19.98
CA TYR A 252 -14.36 -6.20 -20.82
C TYR A 252 -14.43 -6.57 -22.32
N GLN A 253 -13.57 -7.46 -22.79
CA GLN A 253 -13.58 -7.93 -24.19
C GLN A 253 -14.85 -8.68 -24.56
N GLU A 254 -15.46 -9.38 -23.60
CA GLU A 254 -16.71 -10.13 -23.77
C GLU A 254 -17.96 -9.23 -23.64
N GLY A 255 -17.79 -7.94 -23.34
CA GLY A 255 -18.89 -6.99 -23.15
C GLY A 255 -19.62 -7.13 -21.81
N GLU A 256 -19.09 -7.93 -20.89
CA GLU A 256 -19.67 -8.19 -19.56
C GLU A 256 -19.29 -7.14 -18.51
N PHE A 257 -18.36 -6.25 -18.84
CA PHE A 257 -17.92 -5.16 -17.97
C PHE A 257 -17.65 -3.88 -18.76
N ASN A 258 -18.13 -2.75 -18.24
CA ASN A 258 -17.81 -1.42 -18.74
C ASN A 258 -17.13 -0.63 -17.60
N ALA A 259 -15.92 -0.14 -17.86
CA ALA A 259 -15.22 0.73 -16.93
C ALA A 259 -15.89 2.11 -16.90
N TYR A 260 -15.79 2.79 -15.76
CA TYR A 260 -16.16 4.19 -15.67
C TYR A 260 -15.26 5.06 -16.55
N THR A 261 -15.87 6.09 -17.10
CA THR A 261 -15.17 7.21 -17.71
C THR A 261 -14.42 8.04 -16.67
N THR A 262 -13.46 8.83 -17.12
CA THR A 262 -12.71 9.73 -16.25
C THR A 262 -13.63 10.76 -15.61
N GLU A 263 -14.60 11.26 -16.37
CA GLU A 263 -15.59 12.26 -15.96
C GLU A 263 -16.50 11.72 -14.84
N GLU A 264 -16.99 10.49 -14.97
CA GLU A 264 -17.80 9.82 -13.94
C GLU A 264 -17.03 9.64 -12.64
N VAL A 265 -15.76 9.22 -12.72
CA VAL A 265 -14.89 9.09 -11.53
C VAL A 265 -14.67 10.46 -10.88
N ILE A 266 -14.37 11.50 -11.67
CA ILE A 266 -14.16 12.86 -11.14
C ILE A 266 -15.41 13.37 -10.43
N ASP A 267 -16.59 13.22 -11.04
CA ASP A 267 -17.85 13.66 -10.44
C ASP A 267 -18.18 12.90 -9.14
N LEU A 268 -18.01 11.57 -9.15
CA LEU A 268 -18.13 10.74 -7.94
C LEU A 268 -17.22 11.25 -6.83
N LEU A 269 -15.92 11.41 -7.09
CA LEU A 269 -14.95 11.82 -6.08
C LEU A 269 -15.16 13.27 -5.61
N ALA A 270 -15.63 14.15 -6.49
CA ALA A 270 -16.01 15.51 -6.11
C ALA A 270 -17.20 15.51 -5.14
N LYS A 271 -18.24 14.70 -5.41
CA LYS A 271 -19.40 14.53 -4.51
C LYS A 271 -18.99 13.95 -3.16
N VAL A 272 -18.15 12.91 -3.17
CA VAL A 272 -17.61 12.27 -1.96
C VAL A 272 -16.82 13.27 -1.12
N LYS A 273 -15.86 13.99 -1.73
CA LYS A 273 -15.04 15.01 -1.02
C LYS A 273 -15.87 16.14 -0.44
N LYS A 274 -16.92 16.60 -1.13
CA LYS A 274 -17.83 17.63 -0.60
C LYS A 274 -18.47 17.21 0.72
N LYS A 275 -18.80 15.93 0.88
CA LYS A 275 -19.35 15.39 2.14
C LYS A 275 -18.32 15.34 3.27
N PHE A 276 -17.03 15.14 2.95
CA PHE A 276 -15.97 15.13 3.96
C PHE A 276 -15.61 16.53 4.50
N LEU A 277 -15.66 17.56 3.66
CA LEU A 277 -15.24 18.91 4.04
C LEU A 277 -16.30 19.68 4.85
N HIS A 278 -17.52 19.15 4.97
CA HIS A 278 -18.65 19.80 5.66
C HIS A 278 -19.23 18.94 6.80
N GLY A 279 -18.53 17.87 7.18
CA GLY A 279 -18.89 16.99 8.31
C GLY A 279 -18.13 17.35 9.57
#